data_AF-D8TID9-F1
#
_entry.id   AF-D8TID9-F1
#
_cell.length_a   1.000
_cell.length_b   1.000
_cell.length_c   1.000
_cell.angle_alpha   90.00
_cell.angle_beta   90.00
_cell.angle_gamma   90.00
#
_symmetry.space_group_name_H-M   'P 1'
#
loop_
_entity.id
_entity.type
_entity.pdbx_description
1 polymer ?
#
loop_
_entity_poly.entity_id
_entity_poly.type
_entity_poly.pdbx_seq_one_letter_code
_entity_poly.pdbx_strand_id
1 'polypeptide(L)'
;MYRTTCCCTYACTQECFDLRNSQITHKADMFALGVLLWEMLTCRRPWPGLNPLAIGLMVAFNGMRPPLDEILASKRCPHKLGRLVVACWDTDPDRRPAAAETIKELALILQGQQLQFKQQLVQSALDRTGQEGGGGRCLQPFDCSSG
;
A
#
# COMPACT_ATOMS: atom_id res chain seq x y z
N MET A 1 20.62 -13.31 -2.39
CA MET A 1 21.05 -12.81 -3.73
C MET A 1 20.09 -11.71 -4.21
N TYR A 2 19.95 -10.65 -3.41
CA TYR A 2 19.10 -9.49 -3.69
C TYR A 2 19.97 -8.53 -4.48
N ARG A 3 20.00 -8.75 -5.79
CA ARG A 3 20.66 -7.85 -6.73
C ARG A 3 19.83 -6.56 -6.70
N THR A 4 20.28 -5.59 -5.90
CA THR A 4 19.71 -4.26 -5.79
C THR A 4 19.55 -3.72 -7.20
N THR A 5 18.30 -3.61 -7.65
CA THR A 5 18.00 -2.92 -8.89
C THR A 5 18.49 -1.49 -8.70
N CYS A 6 19.50 -1.07 -9.48
CA CYS A 6 20.09 0.27 -9.43
C CYS A 6 18.94 1.29 -9.42
N CYS A 7 18.91 2.22 -8.44
CA CYS A 7 17.96 3.36 -8.41
C CYS A 7 17.80 4.03 -9.78
N CYS A 8 18.88 3.99 -10.56
CA CYS A 8 19.07 4.41 -11.94
C CYS A 8 18.02 3.86 -12.93
N THR A 9 17.51 2.64 -12.74
CA THR A 9 16.53 2.02 -13.65
C THR A 9 15.14 2.60 -13.45
N TYR A 10 14.81 3.00 -12.22
CA TYR A 10 13.48 3.48 -11.85
C TYR A 10 13.32 5.00 -12.00
N ALA A 11 14.42 5.74 -12.17
CA ALA A 11 14.41 7.17 -12.48
C ALA A 11 14.23 7.48 -13.98
N CYS A 12 14.01 6.46 -14.83
CA CYS A 12 13.72 6.65 -16.25
C CYS A 12 12.26 7.10 -16.46
N THR A 13 11.96 8.33 -16.07
CA THR A 13 10.72 9.02 -16.41
C THR A 13 10.79 9.62 -17.81
N GLN A 14 9.63 9.82 -18.43
CA GLN A 14 9.50 10.48 -19.73
C GLN A 14 10.27 11.81 -19.77
N GLU A 15 10.18 12.61 -18.71
CA GLU A 15 10.83 13.92 -18.67
C GLU A 15 12.37 13.86 -18.60
N CYS A 16 12.98 12.75 -18.16
CA CYS A 16 14.44 12.58 -18.15
C CYS A 16 15.03 12.28 -19.53
N PHE A 17 14.21 11.84 -20.49
CA PHE A 17 14.64 11.54 -21.87
C PHE A 17 14.44 12.72 -22.84
N ASP A 18 13.74 13.77 -22.43
CA ASP A 18 13.55 14.95 -23.26
C ASP A 18 14.83 15.81 -23.26
N LEU A 19 15.63 15.66 -24.31
CA LEU A 19 16.86 16.44 -24.53
C LEU A 19 16.60 17.97 -24.65
N ARG A 20 15.34 18.40 -24.82
CA ARG A 20 14.96 19.82 -24.85
C ARG A 20 14.55 20.36 -23.48
N ASN A 21 14.31 19.48 -22.50
CA ASN A 21 13.90 19.87 -21.14
C ASN A 21 15.08 19.71 -20.18
N SER A 22 15.72 20.82 -19.79
CA SER A 22 16.88 20.81 -18.90
C SER A 22 16.52 20.77 -17.39
N GLN A 23 15.23 20.61 -17.05
CA GLN A 23 14.74 20.71 -15.68
C GLN A 23 14.38 19.32 -15.14
N ILE A 24 15.37 18.63 -14.58
CA ILE A 24 15.12 17.47 -13.72
C ILE A 24 14.57 18.02 -12.40
N THR A 25 13.29 17.79 -12.14
CA THR A 25 12.64 18.22 -10.92
C THR A 25 12.48 17.04 -9.95
N HIS A 26 12.14 17.34 -8.70
CA HIS A 26 11.79 16.34 -7.68
C HIS A 26 10.65 15.39 -8.12
N LYS A 27 9.92 15.70 -9.20
CA LYS A 27 8.87 14.84 -9.76
C LYS A 27 9.41 13.53 -10.34
N ALA A 28 10.66 13.52 -10.83
CA ALA A 28 11.31 12.29 -11.29
C ALA A 28 11.56 11.32 -10.12
N ASP A 29 11.97 11.85 -8.96
CA ASP A 29 12.13 11.08 -7.73
C ASP A 29 10.79 10.50 -7.25
N MET A 30 9.69 11.25 -7.40
CA MET A 30 8.35 10.78 -7.04
C MET A 30 7.90 9.59 -7.88
N PHE A 31 8.24 9.57 -9.16
CA PHE A 31 7.97 8.41 -10.01
C PHE A 31 8.77 7.18 -9.56
N ALA A 32 10.07 7.36 -9.31
CA ALA A 32 10.92 6.29 -8.82
C ALA A 32 10.41 5.74 -7.48
N LEU A 33 9.93 6.63 -6.60
CA LEU A 33 9.26 6.27 -5.35
C LEU A 33 8.00 5.44 -5.59
N GLY A 34 7.16 5.80 -6.57
CA GLY A 34 5.98 5.00 -6.94
C GLY A 34 6.35 3.57 -7.36
N VAL A 35 7.35 3.43 -8.23
CA VAL A 35 7.83 2.11 -8.68
C VAL A 35 8.42 1.31 -7.52
N LEU A 36 9.18 1.96 -6.63
CA LEU A 36 9.74 1.34 -5.44
C LEU A 36 8.66 0.88 -4.46
N LEU A 37 7.63 1.70 -4.23
CA LEU A 37 6.49 1.33 -3.38
C LEU A 37 5.76 0.11 -3.95
N TRP A 38 5.61 0.02 -5.28
CA TRP A 38 5.06 -1.18 -5.91
C TRP A 38 5.94 -2.41 -5.68
N GLU A 39 7.26 -2.30 -5.88
CA GLU A 39 8.20 -3.42 -5.65
C GLU A 39 8.19 -3.88 -4.19
N MET A 40 8.08 -2.96 -3.23
CA MET A 40 7.97 -3.30 -1.81
C MET A 40 6.64 -3.99 -1.46
N LEU A 41 5.54 -3.61 -2.13
CA LEU A 41 4.22 -4.19 -1.87
C LEU A 41 4.04 -5.57 -2.49
N THR A 42 4.60 -5.78 -3.69
CA THR A 42 4.51 -7.05 -4.41
C THR A 42 5.67 -8.00 -4.10
N CYS A 43 6.76 -7.47 -3.52
CA CYS A 43 8.04 -8.16 -3.36
C CYS A 43 8.56 -8.76 -4.68
N ARG A 44 8.25 -8.11 -5.81
CA ARG A 44 8.57 -8.57 -7.16
C ARG A 44 9.27 -7.49 -7.95
N ARG A 45 9.99 -7.91 -9.00
CA ARG A 45 10.53 -6.99 -10.00
C ARG A 45 9.41 -6.51 -10.93
N PRO A 46 9.32 -5.19 -11.21
CA PRO A 46 8.24 -4.63 -12.03
C PRO A 46 8.26 -5.10 -13.49
N TRP A 47 9.46 -5.29 -14.05
CA TRP A 47 9.63 -5.73 -15.43
C TRP A 47 10.65 -6.87 -15.52
N PRO A 48 10.25 -8.10 -15.15
CA PRO A 48 11.15 -9.24 -15.21
C PRO A 48 11.57 -9.53 -16.66
N GLY A 49 12.85 -9.83 -16.87
CA GLY A 49 13.38 -10.21 -18.19
C GLY A 49 13.69 -9.07 -19.16
N LEU A 50 13.34 -7.82 -18.83
CA LEU A 50 13.70 -6.66 -19.66
C LEU A 50 15.03 -6.03 -19.24
N ASN A 51 15.82 -5.59 -20.22
CA ASN A 51 17.03 -4.80 -20.00
C ASN A 51 16.64 -3.38 -19.52
N PRO A 52 17.37 -2.77 -18.57
CA PRO A 52 17.20 -1.37 -18.15
C PRO A 52 16.95 -0.36 -19.27
N LEU A 53 17.67 -0.44 -20.39
CA LEU A 53 17.46 0.49 -21.52
C LEU A 53 16.09 0.30 -22.16
N ALA A 54 15.66 -0.95 -22.37
CA ALA A 54 14.35 -1.26 -22.93
C ALA A 54 13.22 -0.82 -21.98
N ILE A 55 13.42 -0.97 -20.66
CA ILE A 55 12.50 -0.47 -19.65
C ILE A 55 12.37 1.05 -19.77
N GLY A 56 13.49 1.78 -19.80
CA GLY A 56 13.48 3.23 -19.90
C GLY A 56 12.75 3.73 -21.14
N LEU A 57 13.00 3.12 -22.31
CA LEU A 57 12.31 3.46 -23.55
C LEU A 57 10.80 3.18 -23.46
N MET A 58 10.40 2.01 -22.98
CA MET A 58 8.98 1.64 -22.90
C MET A 58 8.22 2.45 -21.84
N VAL A 59 8.87 2.83 -20.74
CA VAL A 59 8.27 3.71 -19.72
C VAL A 59 8.12 5.13 -20.26
N ALA A 60 9.13 5.65 -20.96
CA ALA A 60 9.16 7.02 -21.48
C ALA A 60 8.23 7.20 -22.68
N PHE A 61 8.21 6.26 -23.63
CA PHE A 61 7.48 6.42 -24.90
C PHE A 61 6.15 5.64 -24.95
N ASN A 62 6.04 4.52 -24.25
CA ASN A 62 4.84 3.68 -24.30
C ASN A 62 3.98 3.81 -23.04
N GLY A 63 4.37 4.67 -22.08
CA GLY A 63 3.64 4.85 -20.83
C GLY A 63 3.55 3.58 -19.99
N MET A 64 4.48 2.64 -20.15
CA MET A 64 4.45 1.36 -19.45
C MET A 64 4.51 1.56 -17.93
N ARG A 65 3.68 0.85 -17.17
CA ARG A 65 3.62 0.87 -15.71
C ARG A 65 3.55 -0.56 -15.14
N PRO A 66 3.98 -0.77 -13.88
CA PRO A 66 3.82 -2.08 -13.23
C PRO A 66 2.33 -2.46 -13.07
N PRO A 67 1.99 -3.75 -13.08
CA PRO A 67 0.60 -4.20 -13.02
C PRO A 67 -0.05 -3.87 -11.66
N LEU A 68 -1.19 -3.17 -11.69
CA LEU A 68 -1.89 -2.73 -10.49
C LEU A 68 -2.70 -3.83 -9.81
N ASP A 69 -3.11 -4.84 -10.57
CA ASP A 69 -3.94 -5.94 -10.07
C ASP A 69 -3.27 -6.67 -8.91
N GLU A 70 -1.93 -6.77 -8.90
CA GLU A 70 -1.19 -7.40 -7.81
C GLU A 70 -1.30 -6.64 -6.49
N ILE A 71 -1.31 -5.30 -6.53
CA ILE A 71 -1.51 -4.46 -5.34
C ILE A 71 -2.97 -4.50 -4.91
N LEU A 72 -3.90 -4.35 -5.86
CA LEU A 72 -5.33 -4.23 -5.58
C LEU A 72 -5.97 -5.56 -5.13
N ALA A 73 -5.45 -6.70 -5.57
CA ALA A 73 -5.91 -8.02 -5.15
C ALA A 73 -5.42 -8.42 -3.75
N SER A 74 -4.39 -7.75 -3.22
CA SER A 74 -3.83 -8.09 -1.92
C SER A 74 -4.74 -7.55 -0.81
N LYS A 75 -5.39 -8.44 -0.05
CA LYS A 75 -6.12 -8.09 1.19
C LYS A 75 -5.26 -7.34 2.22
N ARG A 76 -3.94 -7.39 2.09
CA ARG A 76 -2.97 -6.72 2.95
C ARG A 76 -2.69 -5.27 2.54
N CYS A 77 -3.10 -4.86 1.34
CA CYS A 77 -2.87 -3.51 0.86
C CYS A 77 -4.14 -2.65 0.99
N PRO A 78 -4.11 -1.57 1.78
CA PRO A 78 -5.22 -0.62 1.82
C PRO A 78 -5.43 0.02 0.44
N HIS A 79 -6.67 0.14 -0.04
CA HIS A 79 -6.98 0.79 -1.32
C HIS A 79 -6.38 2.22 -1.44
N LYS A 80 -6.30 2.94 -0.31
CA LYS A 80 -5.67 4.27 -0.25
C LYS A 80 -4.18 4.23 -0.61
N LEU A 81 -3.47 3.17 -0.21
CA LEU A 81 -2.06 2.99 -0.53
C LEU A 81 -1.87 2.71 -2.02
N GLY A 82 -2.70 1.85 -2.61
CA GLY A 82 -2.66 1.61 -4.06
C GLY A 82 -2.89 2.89 -4.88
N ARG A 83 -3.85 3.73 -4.46
CA ARG A 83 -4.09 5.04 -5.10
C ARG A 83 -2.90 5.98 -4.97
N LEU A 84 -2.22 5.98 -3.82
CA LEU A 84 -1.03 6.79 -3.61
C LEU A 84 0.12 6.35 -4.52
N VAL A 85 0.34 5.04 -4.66
CA VAL A 85 1.32 4.48 -5.60
C VAL A 85 1.03 4.94 -7.04
N VAL A 86 -0.25 4.89 -7.45
CA VAL A 86 -0.67 5.36 -8.78
C VAL A 86 -0.40 6.85 -8.98
N ALA A 87 -0.70 7.68 -7.98
CA ALA A 87 -0.46 9.11 -8.04
C ALA A 87 1.04 9.46 -8.15
N CYS A 88 1.91 8.69 -7.49
CA CYS A 88 3.35 8.91 -7.52
C CYS A 88 3.97 8.72 -8.93
N TRP A 89 3.41 7.85 -9.78
CA TRP A 89 3.94 7.57 -11.12
C TRP A 89 3.04 8.04 -12.27
N ASP A 90 2.22 9.07 -12.02
CA ASP A 90 1.35 9.68 -13.02
C ASP A 90 2.15 10.09 -14.26
N THR A 91 1.53 9.97 -15.43
CA THR A 91 2.13 10.39 -16.71
C THR A 91 2.45 11.87 -16.71
N ASP A 92 1.59 12.68 -16.07
CA ASP A 92 1.77 14.11 -15.90
C ASP A 92 2.64 14.38 -14.65
N PRO A 93 3.86 14.95 -14.79
CA PRO A 93 4.73 15.24 -13.65
C PRO A 93 4.10 16.19 -12.63
N ASP A 94 3.24 17.11 -13.07
CA ASP A 94 2.62 18.10 -12.20
C ASP A 94 1.55 17.49 -11.28
N ARG A 95 0.94 16.38 -11.71
CA ARG A 95 -0.02 15.61 -10.91
C ARG A 95 0.61 14.75 -9.85
N ARG A 96 1.92 14.50 -9.94
CA ARG A 96 2.63 13.70 -8.94
C ARG A 96 2.68 14.48 -7.63
N PRO A 97 2.28 13.90 -6.49
CA PRO A 97 2.31 14.58 -5.20
C PRO A 97 3.73 14.96 -4.81
N ALA A 98 3.90 15.98 -3.98
CA ALA A 98 5.21 16.28 -3.41
C ALA A 98 5.60 15.24 -2.36
N ALA A 99 6.91 15.01 -2.15
CA ALA A 99 7.40 14.06 -1.15
C ALA A 99 6.78 14.29 0.24
N ALA A 100 6.63 15.56 0.65
CA ALA A 100 6.01 15.93 1.91
C ALA A 100 4.53 15.51 1.99
N GLU A 101 3.79 15.58 0.88
CA GLU A 101 2.38 15.15 0.80
C GLU A 101 2.29 13.62 0.84
N THR A 102 3.15 12.93 0.08
CA THR A 102 3.23 11.46 0.08
C THR A 102 3.51 10.92 1.47
N ILE A 103 4.45 11.52 2.21
CA ILE A 103 4.76 11.12 3.60
C ILE A 103 3.55 11.33 4.52
N LYS A 104 2.85 12.46 4.39
CA LYS A 104 1.63 12.73 5.18
C LYS A 104 0.56 11.68 4.91
N GLU A 105 0.30 11.37 3.64
CA GLU A 105 -0.67 10.34 3.24
C GLU A 105 -0.28 8.95 3.76
N LEU A 106 1.00 8.57 3.65
CA LEU A 106 1.50 7.31 4.21
C LEU A 106 1.30 7.23 5.73
N ALA A 107 1.57 8.32 6.45
CA ALA A 107 1.36 8.38 7.90
C ALA A 107 -0.13 8.20 8.26
N LEU A 108 -1.04 8.86 7.54
CA LEU A 108 -2.48 8.72 7.75
C LEU A 108 -2.97 7.28 7.47
N ILE A 109 -2.45 6.65 6.40
CA ILE A 109 -2.76 5.25 6.09
C ILE A 109 -2.27 4.34 7.21
N LEU A 110 -1.03 4.54 7.69
CA LEU A 110 -0.44 3.73 8.75
C LEU A 110 -1.24 3.86 10.06
N GLN A 111 -1.60 5.09 10.45
CA GLN A 111 -2.43 5.34 11.63
C GLN A 111 -3.79 4.65 11.51
N GLY A 112 -4.43 4.74 10.34
CA GLY A 112 -5.71 4.06 10.07
C GLY A 112 -5.61 2.54 10.24
N GLN A 113 -4.53 1.93 9.74
CA GLN A 113 -4.28 0.49 9.91
C GLN A 113 -4.05 0.10 11.38
N GLN A 114 -3.27 0.90 12.13
CA GLN A 114 -3.03 0.67 13.55
C GLN A 114 -4.32 0.74 14.38
N LEU A 115 -5.19 1.71 14.08
CA LEU A 115 -6.49 1.85 14.74
C LEU A 115 -7.40 0.66 14.42
N GLN A 116 -7.48 0.24 13.17
CA GLN A 116 -8.25 -0.95 12.77
C GLN A 116 -7.79 -2.21 13.51
N PHE A 117 -6.47 -2.42 13.62
CA PHE A 117 -5.91 -3.54 14.35
C PHE A 117 -6.25 -3.49 15.84
N LYS A 118 -6.11 -2.32 16.48
CA LYS A 118 -6.50 -2.13 17.89
C LYS A 118 -7.99 -2.41 18.12
N GLN A 119 -8.86 -1.94 17.21
CA GLN A 119 -10.31 -2.18 17.28
C GLN A 119 -10.63 -3.67 17.18
N GLN A 120 -9.99 -4.41 16.27
CA GLN A 120 -10.16 -5.86 16.16
C GLN A 120 -9.76 -6.59 17.45
N LEU A 121 -8.66 -6.17 18.08
CA LEU A 121 -8.24 -6.73 19.36
C LEU A 121 -9.27 -6.47 20.47
N VAL A 122 -9.75 -5.24 20.60
CA VAL A 122 -10.79 -4.88 21.58
C VAL A 122 -12.07 -5.66 21.34
N GLN A 123 -12.52 -5.76 20.09
CA GLN A 123 -13.73 -6.51 19.74
C GLN A 123 -13.60 -7.99 20.13
N SER A 124 -12.46 -8.62 19.82
CA SER A 124 -12.20 -10.02 20.19
C SER A 124 -12.11 -10.24 21.71
N ALA A 125 -11.74 -9.22 22.49
CA ALA A 125 -11.75 -9.30 23.95
C ALA A 125 -13.18 -9.21 24.51
N LEU A 126 -14.01 -8.33 23.95
CA LEU A 126 -15.42 -8.19 24.34
C LEU A 126 -16.23 -9.44 24.01
N ASP A 127 -16.02 -10.03 22.83
CA ASP A 127 -16.72 -11.26 22.41
C ASP A 127 -16.40 -12.44 23.35
N ARG A 128 -15.20 -12.47 23.96
CA ARG A 128 -14.83 -13.48 24.97
C ARG A 128 -15.51 -13.25 26.33
N THR A 129 -15.68 -11.99 26.75
CA THR A 129 -16.39 -11.67 28.00
C THR A 129 -17.90 -11.94 27.93
N GLY A 130 -18.49 -11.97 26.72
CA GLY A 130 -19.91 -12.26 26.52
C GLY A 130 -20.29 -13.75 26.60
N GLN A 131 -19.34 -14.69 26.52
CA GLN A 131 -19.62 -16.13 26.56
C GLN A 131 -19.62 -16.73 27.97
N GLU A 132 -19.13 -16.04 29.00
CA GLU A 132 -19.18 -16.53 30.40
C GLU A 132 -20.45 -16.11 31.16
N GLY A 133 -21.34 -15.32 30.56
CA GLY A 133 -22.59 -14.84 31.19
C GLY A 133 -23.83 -15.73 30.98
N GLY A 134 -23.73 -16.84 30.24
CA GLY A 134 -24.88 -17.65 29.79
C GLY A 134 -25.13 -18.96 30.54
N GLY A 135 -24.72 -19.07 31.80
CA GLY A 135 -24.80 -20.32 32.59
C GLY A 135 -25.40 -20.17 33.98
N GLY A 136 -26.20 -19.13 34.22
CA GLY A 136 -26.96 -19.00 35.47
C GLY A 136 -28.15 -19.97 35.47
N ARG A 137 -27.93 -21.24 35.87
CA ARG A 137 -29.04 -22.07 36.34
C ARG A 137 -29.64 -21.35 37.55
N CYS A 138 -30.83 -20.76 37.38
CA CYS A 138 -31.70 -20.46 38.51
C CYS A 138 -31.88 -21.75 39.30
N LEU A 139 -31.14 -21.92 40.40
CA LEU A 139 -31.60 -22.80 41.46
C LEU A 139 -32.88 -22.16 41.96
N GLN A 140 -34.01 -22.80 41.61
CA GLN A 140 -35.29 -22.41 42.15
C GLN A 140 -35.26 -22.57 43.69
N PRO A 141 -35.90 -21.67 44.44
CA PRO A 141 -36.00 -21.80 45.87
C PRO A 141 -36.89 -23.00 46.20
N PHE A 142 -36.50 -23.71 47.26
CA PHE A 142 -37.30 -24.64 48.04
C PHE A 142 -38.82 -24.47 47.88
N ASP A 143 -39.49 -25.49 47.35
CA ASP A 143 -40.87 -25.79 47.73
C ASP A 143 -40.86 -27.00 48.67
N CYS A 144 -41.05 -26.69 49.95
CA CYS A 144 -41.39 -27.62 51.00
C CYS A 144 -42.92 -27.65 51.08
N SER A 145 -43.59 -28.74 50.71
CA SER A 145 -44.98 -29.02 51.13
C SER A 145 -45.28 -30.50 51.05
N SER A 146 -45.43 -31.06 52.24
CA SER A 146 -45.98 -32.37 52.57
C SER A 146 -47.43 -32.52 52.11
N GLY A 147 -47.85 -33.76 51.81
CA GLY A 147 -49.23 -34.15 51.56
C GLY A 147 -49.33 -35.55 50.99
#